data_AF-A0A1X1YHY5-F1
#
_entry.id   AF-A0A1X1YHY5-F1
#
_cell.length_a   1.000
_cell.length_b   1.000
_cell.length_c   1.000
_cell.angle_alpha   90.00
_cell.angle_beta   90.00
_cell.angle_gamma   90.00
#
_symmetry.space_group_name_H-M   'P 1'
#
loop_
_entity.id
_entity.type
_entity.pdbx_description
1 polymer ?
#
loop_
_entity_poly.entity_id
_entity_poly.type
_entity_poly.pdbx_seq_one_letter_code
_entity_poly.pdbx_strand_id
1 'polypeptide(L)'
;MRAAGLVAVSAGLLASGAGVAAADDPNAVPEPILATQCSVDQLMAATKVVDRPAYDAIVTKYNQEPPVLQEKIVERMNNLLAKDPAARQAEVDQFAIVFPYYAALFRAQESAAPGIAEQCGTFPAKDPAVWSPATEQATSEAEGATPATPAAPAAPGSDSATPAAPTPGSETPAAS
;
A
#
# COMPACT_ATOMS: atom_id res chain seq x y z
N MET A 1 -50.22 15.62 -58.44
CA MET A 1 -49.22 14.54 -58.33
C MET A 1 -49.02 14.25 -56.85
N ARG A 2 -49.26 13.01 -56.42
CA ARG A 2 -48.99 12.56 -55.04
C ARG A 2 -47.55 12.05 -54.99
N ALA A 3 -46.73 12.59 -54.11
CA ALA A 3 -45.47 11.98 -53.69
C ALA A 3 -45.31 12.20 -52.20
N ALA A 4 -45.55 11.13 -51.44
CA ALA A 4 -45.29 11.03 -50.02
C ALA A 4 -43.79 10.80 -49.81
N GLY A 5 -43.13 11.66 -49.04
CA GLY A 5 -41.76 11.46 -48.58
C GLY A 5 -41.77 11.08 -47.11
N LEU A 6 -41.53 9.80 -46.83
CA LEU A 6 -41.48 9.24 -45.49
C LEU A 6 -40.21 9.71 -44.75
N VAL A 7 -40.42 10.25 -43.56
CA VAL A 7 -39.39 10.59 -42.56
C VAL A 7 -38.77 9.30 -42.02
N ALA A 8 -37.45 9.17 -42.10
CA ALA A 8 -36.69 8.19 -41.33
C ALA A 8 -35.73 8.95 -40.41
N VAL A 9 -36.16 9.20 -39.17
CA VAL A 9 -35.28 9.63 -38.08
C VAL A 9 -34.56 8.37 -37.59
N SER A 10 -33.35 8.15 -38.06
CA SER A 10 -32.45 7.15 -37.50
C SER A 10 -31.98 7.63 -36.13
N ALA A 11 -32.66 7.15 -35.09
CA ALA A 11 -32.14 7.18 -33.72
C ALA A 11 -30.90 6.28 -33.66
N GLY A 12 -29.72 6.89 -33.81
CA GLY A 12 -28.46 6.22 -33.50
C GLY A 12 -28.36 6.04 -31.98
N LEU A 13 -28.60 4.82 -31.51
CA LEU A 13 -28.26 4.45 -30.13
C LEU A 13 -26.74 4.60 -29.96
N LEU A 14 -26.36 5.51 -29.06
CA LEU A 14 -25.04 5.54 -28.45
C LEU A 14 -24.89 4.26 -27.62
N ALA A 15 -24.32 3.21 -28.21
CA ALA A 15 -23.80 2.07 -27.48
C ALA A 15 -22.45 2.46 -26.85
N SER A 16 -22.48 3.26 -25.78
CA SER A 16 -21.35 3.44 -24.88
C SER A 16 -21.26 2.20 -23.99
N GLY A 17 -20.69 1.12 -24.51
CA GLY A 17 -20.78 -0.17 -23.83
C GLY A 17 -19.89 -1.24 -24.44
N ALA A 18 -18.59 -0.98 -24.49
CA ALA A 18 -17.57 -2.01 -24.47
C ALA A 18 -16.31 -1.35 -23.92
N GLY A 19 -16.10 -1.48 -22.60
CA GLY A 19 -14.78 -1.33 -22.02
C GLY A 19 -13.89 -2.37 -22.71
N VAL A 20 -13.12 -1.93 -23.69
CA VAL A 20 -12.04 -2.73 -24.25
C VAL A 20 -11.08 -2.96 -23.09
N ALA A 21 -10.79 -4.22 -22.81
CA ALA A 21 -9.84 -4.61 -21.79
C ALA A 21 -8.54 -3.83 -22.04
N ALA A 22 -8.08 -3.11 -21.04
CA ALA A 22 -6.75 -2.50 -20.99
C ALA A 22 -5.61 -3.54 -21.00
N ALA A 23 -5.94 -4.82 -21.24
CA ALA A 23 -5.13 -5.98 -20.94
C ALA A 23 -3.90 -6.18 -21.84
N ASP A 24 -3.80 -5.45 -22.96
CA ASP A 24 -2.66 -5.57 -23.89
C ASP A 24 -1.67 -4.39 -23.84
N ASP A 25 -2.03 -3.26 -23.21
CA ASP A 25 -1.09 -2.14 -23.06
C ASP A 25 -0.38 -2.21 -21.70
N PRO A 26 0.93 -2.51 -21.66
CA PRO A 26 1.69 -2.57 -20.40
C PRO A 26 1.80 -1.23 -19.68
N ASN A 27 1.40 -0.11 -20.30
CA ASN A 27 1.38 1.22 -19.71
C ASN A 27 -0.02 1.66 -19.24
N ALA A 28 -1.06 0.86 -19.50
CA ALA A 28 -2.40 1.19 -19.07
C ALA A 28 -2.52 1.10 -17.55
N VAL A 29 -3.25 2.06 -16.98
CA VAL A 29 -3.63 2.07 -15.58
C VAL A 29 -4.89 1.22 -15.45
N PRO A 30 -4.92 0.19 -14.59
CA PRO A 30 -6.12 -0.63 -14.39
C PRO A 30 -7.30 0.22 -13.92
N GLU A 31 -8.51 -0.12 -14.39
CA GLU A 31 -9.75 0.61 -14.08
C GLU A 31 -10.00 0.79 -12.56
N PRO A 32 -9.76 -0.21 -11.69
CA PRO A 32 -9.93 -0.02 -10.25
C PRO A 32 -9.03 1.07 -9.66
N ILE A 33 -7.83 1.26 -10.22
CA ILE A 33 -6.91 2.34 -9.82
C ILE A 33 -7.33 3.68 -10.44
N LEU A 34 -7.84 3.68 -11.67
CA LEU A 34 -8.41 4.90 -12.28
C LEU A 34 -9.62 5.42 -11.51
N ALA A 35 -10.50 4.54 -11.02
CA ALA A 35 -11.74 4.90 -10.34
C ALA A 35 -11.59 5.16 -8.83
N THR A 36 -10.47 4.75 -8.22
CA THR A 36 -10.28 4.85 -6.77
C THR A 36 -10.36 6.29 -6.25
N GLN A 37 -10.83 6.46 -5.01
CA GLN A 37 -10.81 7.73 -4.29
C GLN A 37 -9.74 7.76 -3.20
N CYS A 38 -8.90 6.73 -3.14
CA CYS A 38 -7.86 6.59 -2.15
C CYS A 38 -6.69 7.55 -2.40
N SER A 39 -6.09 8.02 -1.31
CA SER A 39 -4.81 8.75 -1.36
C SER A 39 -3.67 7.82 -1.75
N VAL A 40 -2.51 8.39 -2.04
CA VAL A 40 -1.32 7.57 -2.32
C VAL A 40 -0.87 6.77 -1.10
N ASP A 41 -1.04 7.31 0.11
CA ASP A 41 -0.69 6.60 1.35
C ASP A 41 -1.59 5.37 1.55
N GLN A 42 -2.89 5.51 1.25
CA GLN A 42 -3.83 4.40 1.26
C GLN A 42 -3.51 3.34 0.21
N LEU A 43 -3.13 3.77 -1.00
CA LEU A 43 -2.69 2.84 -2.05
C LEU A 43 -1.41 2.10 -1.65
N MET A 44 -0.43 2.79 -1.04
CA MET A 44 0.79 2.15 -0.54
C MET A 44 0.51 1.14 0.56
N ALA A 45 -0.35 1.49 1.52
CA ALA A 45 -0.75 0.58 2.59
C ALA A 45 -1.46 -0.67 2.06
N ALA A 46 -2.38 -0.50 1.11
CA ALA A 46 -3.05 -1.63 0.46
C ALA A 46 -2.09 -2.46 -0.39
N THR A 47 -1.17 -1.81 -1.12
CA THR A 47 -0.12 -2.50 -1.89
C THR A 47 0.76 -3.33 -0.97
N LYS A 48 1.12 -2.83 0.21
CA LYS A 48 1.89 -3.59 1.22
C LYS A 48 1.23 -4.91 1.61
N VAL A 49 -0.11 -4.95 1.65
CA VAL A 49 -0.89 -6.13 2.01
C VAL A 49 -1.12 -7.05 0.82
N VAL A 50 -1.47 -6.49 -0.35
CA VAL A 50 -1.89 -7.25 -1.54
C VAL A 50 -0.70 -7.70 -2.38
N ASP A 51 0.29 -6.84 -2.57
CA ASP A 51 1.50 -7.09 -3.37
C ASP A 51 2.73 -6.54 -2.65
N ARG A 52 3.13 -7.28 -1.61
CA ARG A 52 4.29 -6.91 -0.78
C ARG A 52 5.58 -6.71 -1.58
N PRO A 53 5.93 -7.55 -2.57
CA PRO A 53 7.08 -7.31 -3.44
C PRO A 53 7.04 -5.96 -4.17
N ALA A 54 5.89 -5.56 -4.72
CA ALA A 54 5.76 -4.26 -5.38
C ALA A 54 5.90 -3.10 -4.38
N TYR A 55 5.30 -3.20 -3.20
CA TYR A 55 5.48 -2.23 -2.12
C TYR A 55 6.95 -2.08 -1.72
N ASP A 56 7.64 -3.20 -1.44
CA ASP A 56 9.03 -3.17 -0.95
C ASP A 56 9.97 -2.55 -2.00
N ALA A 57 9.72 -2.80 -3.29
CA ALA A 57 10.44 -2.16 -4.39
C ALA A 57 10.27 -0.62 -4.37
N ILE A 58 9.02 -0.13 -4.31
CA ILE A 58 8.71 1.30 -4.24
C ILE A 58 9.36 1.96 -3.02
N VAL A 59 9.18 1.38 -1.82
CA VAL A 59 9.73 1.94 -0.58
C VAL A 59 11.26 1.94 -0.59
N THR A 60 11.90 0.90 -1.12
CA THR A 60 13.36 0.84 -1.22
C THR A 60 13.90 1.98 -2.08
N LYS A 61 13.31 2.20 -3.26
CA LYS A 61 13.73 3.28 -4.16
C LYS A 61 13.43 4.65 -3.55
N TYR A 62 12.26 4.84 -2.95
CA TYR A 62 11.88 6.08 -2.27
C TYR A 62 12.91 6.50 -1.20
N ASN A 63 13.35 5.55 -0.37
CA ASN A 63 14.32 5.81 0.70
C ASN A 63 15.75 6.06 0.20
N GLN A 64 16.02 5.83 -1.09
CA GLN A 64 17.29 6.21 -1.73
C GLN A 64 17.24 7.61 -2.34
N GLU A 65 16.06 8.22 -2.47
CA GLU A 65 15.93 9.58 -2.99
C GLU A 65 16.33 10.63 -1.94
N PRO A 66 16.83 11.80 -2.36
CA PRO A 66 17.03 12.92 -1.45
C PRO A 66 15.67 13.40 -0.87
N PRO A 67 15.62 13.90 0.38
CA PRO A 67 14.36 14.28 1.05
C PRO A 67 13.47 15.25 0.26
N VAL A 68 14.07 16.22 -0.42
CA VAL A 68 13.32 17.17 -1.26
C VAL A 68 12.60 16.48 -2.42
N LEU A 69 13.18 15.40 -2.95
CA LEU A 69 12.57 14.64 -4.03
C LEU A 69 11.49 13.69 -3.52
N GLN A 70 11.68 13.11 -2.34
CA GLN A 70 10.68 12.29 -1.65
C GLN A 70 9.35 13.05 -1.50
N GLU A 71 9.39 14.27 -0.94
CA GLU A 71 8.21 15.13 -0.79
C GLU A 71 7.52 15.40 -2.13
N LYS A 72 8.32 15.74 -3.15
CA LYS A 72 7.81 16.05 -4.49
C LYS A 72 7.16 14.84 -5.17
N ILE A 73 7.70 13.63 -4.95
CA ILE A 73 7.14 12.38 -5.48
C ILE A 73 5.75 12.16 -4.88
N VAL A 74 5.62 12.19 -3.55
CA VAL A 74 4.34 12.01 -2.85
C VAL A 74 3.32 13.09 -3.24
N GLU A 75 3.74 14.35 -3.33
CA GLU A 75 2.89 15.44 -3.77
C GLU A 75 2.37 15.21 -5.20
N ARG A 76 3.25 14.84 -6.13
CA ARG A 76 2.88 14.62 -7.53
C ARG A 76 1.94 13.43 -7.69
N MET A 77 2.15 12.37 -6.92
CA MET A 77 1.27 11.21 -6.88
C MET A 77 -0.12 11.54 -6.33
N ASN A 78 -0.20 12.33 -5.25
CA ASN A 78 -1.49 12.80 -4.73
C ASN A 78 -2.20 13.73 -5.73
N ASN A 79 -1.48 14.64 -6.38
CA ASN A 79 -2.03 15.54 -7.40
C ASN A 79 -2.61 14.77 -8.60
N LEU A 80 -2.00 13.63 -8.95
CA LEU A 80 -2.51 12.72 -9.95
C LEU A 80 -3.83 12.08 -9.51
N LEU A 81 -3.88 11.53 -8.30
CA LEU A 81 -5.10 10.91 -7.76
C LEU A 81 -6.23 11.92 -7.52
N ALA A 82 -5.92 13.20 -7.34
CA ALA A 82 -6.91 14.26 -7.26
C ALA A 82 -7.58 14.62 -8.61
N LYS A 83 -7.06 14.11 -9.74
CA LYS A 83 -7.68 14.33 -11.06
C LYS A 83 -8.95 13.51 -11.22
N ASP A 84 -9.81 13.96 -12.13
CA ASP A 84 -10.94 13.17 -12.62
C ASP A 84 -10.44 11.82 -13.18
N PRO A 85 -11.11 10.69 -12.90
CA PRO A 85 -10.73 9.37 -13.39
C PRO A 85 -10.39 9.33 -14.89
N ALA A 86 -11.12 10.05 -15.73
CA ALA A 86 -10.88 10.08 -17.18
C ALA A 86 -9.56 10.76 -17.57
N ALA A 87 -9.01 11.62 -16.71
CA ALA A 87 -7.75 12.33 -16.95
C ALA A 87 -6.51 11.61 -16.35
N ARG A 88 -6.71 10.63 -15.47
CA ARG A 88 -5.62 10.01 -14.70
C ARG A 88 -4.65 9.21 -15.56
N GLN A 89 -5.13 8.51 -16.61
CA GLN A 89 -4.26 7.77 -17.53
C GLN A 89 -3.18 8.69 -18.13
N ALA A 90 -3.61 9.81 -18.73
CA ALA A 90 -2.69 10.77 -19.34
C ALA A 90 -1.73 11.41 -18.32
N GLU A 91 -2.19 11.64 -17.09
CA GLU A 91 -1.32 12.15 -16.02
C GLU A 91 -0.30 11.10 -15.55
N VAL A 92 -0.66 9.80 -15.48
CA VAL A 92 0.30 8.71 -15.21
C VAL A 92 1.33 8.64 -16.33
N ASP A 93 0.91 8.79 -17.58
CA ASP A 93 1.83 8.78 -18.72
C ASP A 93 2.83 9.95 -18.67
N GLN A 94 2.36 11.15 -18.33
CA GLN A 94 3.22 12.31 -18.10
C GLN A 94 4.16 12.11 -16.89
N PHE A 95 3.62 11.57 -15.79
CA PHE A 95 4.38 11.28 -14.58
C PHE A 95 5.50 10.27 -14.86
N ALA A 96 5.21 9.22 -15.64
CA ALA A 96 6.16 8.17 -15.99
C ALA A 96 7.37 8.67 -16.78
N ILE A 97 7.28 9.82 -17.47
CA ILE A 97 8.43 10.43 -18.16
C ILE A 97 9.49 10.89 -17.15
N VAL A 98 9.05 11.41 -16.00
CA VAL A 98 9.94 11.98 -14.97
C VAL A 98 10.24 10.98 -13.86
N PHE A 99 9.25 10.17 -13.51
CA PHE A 99 9.25 9.25 -12.37
C PHE A 99 8.85 7.83 -12.79
N PRO A 100 9.54 7.21 -13.76
CA PRO A 100 9.13 5.94 -14.36
C PRO A 100 9.00 4.81 -13.33
N TYR A 101 9.86 4.81 -12.31
CA TYR A 101 9.82 3.81 -11.25
C TYR A 101 8.56 3.90 -10.40
N TYR A 102 8.14 5.12 -10.05
CA TYR A 102 6.96 5.35 -9.20
C TYR A 102 5.65 5.20 -9.99
N ALA A 103 5.68 5.36 -11.31
CA ALA A 103 4.52 5.09 -12.16
C ALA A 103 4.06 3.62 -12.08
N ALA A 104 4.96 2.69 -11.71
CA ALA A 104 4.63 1.29 -11.49
C ALA A 104 3.60 1.08 -10.36
N LEU A 105 3.49 2.00 -9.40
CA LEU A 105 2.45 1.95 -8.36
C LEU A 105 1.03 2.08 -8.95
N PHE A 106 0.87 2.91 -9.98
CA PHE A 106 -0.44 3.13 -10.62
C PHE A 106 -0.72 2.11 -11.70
N ARG A 107 0.32 1.68 -12.41
CA ARG A 107 0.28 0.61 -13.41
C ARG A 107 0.42 -0.76 -12.77
N ALA A 108 0.04 -0.91 -11.50
CA ALA A 108 0.19 -2.15 -10.74
C ALA A 108 -0.23 -3.35 -11.59
N GLN A 109 0.44 -4.49 -11.38
CA GLN A 109 0.14 -5.79 -12.02
C GLN A 109 -1.38 -5.93 -12.11
N GLU A 110 -1.92 -6.06 -13.31
CA GLU A 110 -3.37 -5.99 -13.58
C GLU A 110 -4.20 -6.89 -12.64
N SER A 111 -3.59 -7.98 -12.17
CA SER A 111 -4.15 -8.92 -11.19
C SER A 111 -4.29 -8.40 -9.75
N ALA A 112 -3.41 -7.50 -9.28
CA ALA A 112 -3.41 -6.97 -7.91
C ALA A 112 -4.29 -5.73 -7.75
N ALA A 113 -4.51 -4.98 -8.83
CA ALA A 113 -5.24 -3.72 -8.81
C ALA A 113 -6.65 -3.79 -8.16
N PRO A 114 -7.49 -4.82 -8.43
CA PRO A 114 -8.78 -4.93 -7.77
C PRO A 114 -8.67 -5.05 -6.24
N GLY A 115 -7.75 -5.89 -5.75
CA GLY A 115 -7.55 -6.09 -4.31
C GLY A 115 -7.01 -4.84 -3.62
N ILE A 116 -6.10 -4.11 -4.28
CA ILE A 116 -5.58 -2.85 -3.76
C ILE A 116 -6.71 -1.81 -3.66
N ALA A 117 -7.50 -1.64 -4.72
CA ALA A 117 -8.59 -0.67 -4.75
C ALA A 117 -9.71 -0.99 -3.74
N GLU A 118 -10.01 -2.27 -3.52
CA GLU A 118 -10.98 -2.73 -2.53
C GLU A 118 -10.54 -2.40 -1.10
N GLN A 119 -9.24 -2.59 -0.78
CA GLN A 119 -8.73 -2.43 0.57
C GLN A 119 -8.28 -1.01 0.91
N CYS A 120 -7.90 -0.19 -0.07
CA CYS A 120 -7.24 1.09 0.23
C CYS A 120 -8.06 2.02 1.14
N GLY A 121 -9.39 1.99 1.04
CA GLY A 121 -10.28 2.77 1.90
C GLY A 121 -10.26 2.40 3.39
N THR A 122 -9.70 1.24 3.75
CA THR A 122 -9.58 0.80 5.16
C THR A 122 -8.38 1.40 5.87
N PHE A 123 -7.45 2.01 5.13
CA PHE A 123 -6.25 2.62 5.69
C PHE A 123 -6.43 4.14 5.89
N PRO A 124 -5.62 4.77 6.77
CA PRO A 124 -5.68 6.22 6.95
C PRO A 124 -5.32 6.96 5.65
N ALA A 125 -6.08 8.01 5.32
CA ALA A 125 -5.84 8.84 4.13
C ALA A 125 -4.49 9.58 4.14
N LYS A 126 -3.91 9.78 5.33
CA LYS A 126 -2.60 10.40 5.51
C LYS A 126 -1.83 9.58 6.54
N ASP A 127 -0.86 8.82 6.07
CA ASP A 127 0.00 7.98 6.90
C ASP A 127 1.42 7.98 6.31
N PRO A 128 2.29 8.89 6.74
CA PRO A 128 3.65 8.95 6.22
C PRO A 128 4.47 7.71 6.61
N ALA A 129 4.05 6.94 7.62
CA ALA A 129 4.80 5.76 8.05
C ALA A 129 4.83 4.68 6.97
N VAL A 130 3.87 4.62 6.03
CA VAL A 130 3.86 3.66 4.92
C VAL A 130 5.06 3.77 3.99
N TRP A 131 5.78 4.89 4.04
CA TRP A 131 6.99 5.14 3.25
C TRP A 131 8.29 4.74 3.97
N SER A 132 8.20 4.30 5.22
CA SER A 132 9.33 3.83 6.00
C SER A 132 9.63 2.34 5.75
N PRO A 133 10.92 1.93 5.81
CA PRO A 133 11.27 0.53 5.71
C PRO A 133 10.71 -0.26 6.91
N ALA A 134 10.38 -1.54 6.69
CA ALA A 134 9.74 -2.38 7.69
C ALA A 134 10.53 -2.50 9.01
N THR A 135 11.86 -2.42 8.95
CA THR A 135 12.74 -2.46 10.13
C THR A 135 12.51 -1.28 11.08
N GLU A 136 12.14 -0.10 10.55
CA GLU A 136 11.95 1.12 11.34
C GLU A 136 10.55 1.20 11.99
N GLN A 137 9.55 0.59 11.34
CA GLN A 137 8.19 0.47 11.89
C GLN A 137 8.15 -0.47 13.09
N ALA A 138 8.89 -1.57 13.06
CA ALA A 138 8.98 -2.51 14.19
C ALA A 138 9.55 -1.84 15.46
N THR A 139 10.48 -0.90 15.31
CA THR A 139 11.04 -0.13 16.42
C THR A 139 10.03 0.89 16.96
N SER A 140 9.24 1.52 16.06
CA SER A 140 8.24 2.53 16.44
C SER A 140 7.03 1.93 17.17
N GLU A 141 6.58 0.72 16.81
CA GLU A 141 5.52 -0.01 17.52
C GLU A 141 5.99 -0.53 18.90
N ALA A 142 7.27 -0.88 19.04
CA ALA A 142 7.84 -1.29 20.32
C ALA A 142 7.99 -0.12 21.31
N GLU A 143 8.24 1.10 20.82
CA GLU A 143 8.49 2.28 21.66
C GLU A 143 7.20 2.94 22.20
N GLY A 144 6.05 2.67 21.56
CA GLY A 144 4.72 3.05 22.07
C GLY A 144 4.17 2.14 23.17
N ALA A 145 4.73 0.94 23.33
CA ALA A 145 4.37 0.01 24.40
C ALA A 145 5.06 0.45 25.71
N THR A 146 4.43 1.35 26.45
CA THR A 146 4.84 1.62 27.84
C THR A 146 4.85 0.28 28.59
N PRO A 147 5.99 -0.19 29.13
CA PRO A 147 5.98 -1.40 29.93
C PRO A 147 5.16 -1.10 31.18
N ALA A 148 3.96 -1.68 31.26
CA ALA A 148 3.20 -1.73 32.49
C ALA A 148 4.09 -2.40 33.54
N THR A 149 4.61 -1.57 34.46
CA THR A 149 5.36 -2.02 35.62
C THR A 149 4.47 -3.02 36.35
N PRO A 150 4.86 -4.30 36.51
CA PRO A 150 4.09 -5.20 37.35
C PRO A 150 4.15 -4.65 38.77
N ALA A 151 2.97 -4.36 39.32
CA ALA A 151 2.81 -3.92 40.70
C ALA A 151 3.49 -4.95 41.63
N ALA A 152 4.50 -4.49 42.36
CA ALA A 152 5.16 -5.26 43.39
C ALA A 152 4.17 -5.62 44.51
N PRO A 153 4.08 -6.89 44.97
CA PRO A 153 3.46 -7.18 46.25
C PRO A 153 4.38 -6.75 47.39
N ALA A 154 3.78 -6.16 48.42
CA ALA A 154 4.44 -5.63 49.61
C ALA A 154 5.23 -6.70 50.39
N ALA A 155 6.41 -6.31 50.88
CA ALA A 155 7.27 -7.00 51.85
C ALA A 155 6.61 -7.02 53.26
N PRO A 156 7.13 -7.70 54.33
CA PRO A 156 8.56 -7.79 54.69
C PRO A 156 9.05 -9.09 55.39
N GLY A 157 10.37 -9.20 55.59
CA GLY A 157 10.93 -9.96 56.73
C GLY A 157 12.22 -10.73 56.46
N SER A 158 13.32 -10.20 56.97
CA SER A 158 14.67 -10.73 57.19
C SER A 158 14.82 -12.25 57.41
N ASP A 159 15.86 -12.87 56.86
CA ASP A 159 17.06 -13.25 57.63
C ASP A 159 18.22 -13.70 56.72
N SER A 160 19.43 -13.70 57.29
CA SER A 160 20.72 -13.87 56.65
C SER A 160 21.06 -15.34 56.39
N ALA A 161 21.86 -15.63 55.35
CA ALA A 161 23.06 -16.49 55.41
C ALA A 161 23.51 -17.02 54.03
N THR A 162 24.74 -16.66 53.66
CA THR A 162 25.68 -17.38 52.76
C THR A 162 26.22 -18.64 53.47
N PRO A 163 26.93 -19.63 52.87
CA PRO A 163 27.17 -20.06 51.47
C PRO A 163 26.83 -21.56 51.21
N ALA A 164 26.99 -22.03 49.95
CA ALA A 164 27.90 -23.14 49.56
C ALA A 164 27.38 -23.94 48.34
N ALA A 165 28.23 -24.07 47.32
CA ALA A 165 28.15 -25.14 46.32
C ALA A 165 28.56 -26.48 46.98
N PRO A 166 28.08 -27.64 46.46
CA PRO A 166 28.85 -28.32 45.41
C PRO A 166 28.01 -28.99 44.30
N THR A 167 28.67 -29.20 43.15
CA THR A 167 28.35 -30.13 42.04
C THR A 167 28.43 -31.62 42.51
N PRO A 168 28.28 -32.67 41.65
CA PRO A 168 27.66 -32.84 40.33
C PRO A 168 26.65 -34.04 40.29
N GLY A 169 25.96 -34.26 39.17
CA GLY A 169 25.14 -35.47 38.96
C GLY A 169 24.88 -35.78 37.48
N SER A 170 25.61 -36.76 36.97
CA SER A 170 25.49 -37.38 35.64
C SER A 170 24.30 -38.36 35.55
N GLU A 171 24.02 -38.80 34.30
CA GLU A 171 23.22 -39.99 33.90
C GLU A 171 21.68 -39.86 33.97
N THR A 172 20.85 -40.33 33.02
CA THR A 172 20.96 -41.27 31.87
C THR A 172 19.66 -41.16 31.02
N PRO A 173 19.64 -41.55 29.73
CA PRO A 173 18.47 -41.41 28.84
C PRO A 173 17.50 -42.61 28.84
N ALA A 174 16.24 -42.36 28.48
CA ALA A 174 15.25 -43.33 28.00
C ALA A 174 14.24 -42.57 27.10
N ALA A 175 14.24 -42.78 25.77
CA ALA A 175 13.61 -43.90 25.06
C ALA A 175 12.07 -43.87 25.11
N SER A 176 11.46 -43.47 24.00
CA SER A 176 10.20 -43.98 23.45
C SER A 176 10.17 -43.72 21.95
#